data_AF-A0A520I4B7-F1
#
_entry.id   AF-A0A520I4B7-F1
#
_cell.length_a   1.000
_cell.length_b   1.000
_cell.length_c   1.000
_cell.angle_alpha   90.00
_cell.angle_beta   90.00
_cell.angle_gamma   90.00
#
_symmetry.space_group_name_H-M   'P 1'
#
loop_
_entity.id
_entity.type
_entity.pdbx_description
1 polymer ?
#
loop_
_entity_poly.entity_id
_entity_poly.type
_entity_poly.pdbx_seq_one_letter_code
_entity_poly.pdbx_strand_id
1 'polypeptide(L)'
;MLLYEHPLSSYAQKVKIALREKGVAFDVEVPADFGTGRTDGPFVAANPRAEVPALIDGDVSIFESTIIMEYIEERWPEPALLPRAPAARARARMIEDICDTQYEAINWGWGEILWFKRADGAVAERLRAVRA
;
A
#
# COMPACT_ATOMS: atom_id res chain seq x y z
N MET A 1 4.19 -11.26 14.02
CA MET A 1 3.45 -10.25 13.24
C MET A 1 3.42 -10.69 11.80
N LEU A 2 2.26 -10.65 11.15
CA LEU A 2 2.06 -11.09 9.77
C LEU A 2 1.59 -9.90 8.92
N LEU A 3 2.17 -9.74 7.72
CA LEU A 3 1.72 -8.80 6.72
C LEU A 3 1.16 -9.55 5.50
N TYR A 4 -0.14 -9.42 5.28
CA TYR A 4 -0.73 -9.81 4.00
C TYR A 4 -0.33 -8.82 2.91
N GLU A 5 0.24 -9.32 1.81
CA GLU A 5 0.80 -8.49 0.75
C GLU A 5 0.46 -8.95 -0.67
N HIS A 6 0.88 -8.12 -1.63
CA HIS A 6 1.23 -8.59 -2.96
C HIS A 6 2.59 -7.96 -3.35
N PRO A 7 3.55 -8.70 -3.94
CA PRO A 7 4.90 -8.17 -4.19
C PRO A 7 4.97 -6.91 -5.05
N LEU A 8 3.94 -6.66 -5.87
CA LEU A 8 3.80 -5.47 -6.71
C LEU A 8 3.02 -4.32 -6.06
N SER A 9 2.47 -4.50 -4.85
CA SER A 9 1.72 -3.45 -4.14
C SER A 9 2.68 -2.44 -3.51
N SER A 10 2.69 -1.21 -4.02
CA SER A 10 3.42 -0.07 -3.45
C SER A 10 3.00 0.20 -1.99
N TYR A 11 1.71 0.05 -1.70
CA TYR A 11 1.13 0.19 -0.36
C TYR A 11 1.71 -0.83 0.62
N ALA A 12 1.91 -2.08 0.20
CA ALA A 12 2.58 -3.08 1.02
C ALA A 12 4.09 -2.81 1.13
N GLN A 13 4.74 -2.30 0.08
CA GLN A 13 6.16 -1.95 0.15
C GLN A 13 6.45 -0.87 1.20
N LYS A 14 5.64 0.20 1.30
CA LYS A 14 5.88 1.25 2.31
C LYS A 14 5.79 0.70 3.74
N VAL A 15 4.85 -0.21 4.01
CA VAL A 15 4.74 -0.92 5.30
C VAL A 15 5.98 -1.79 5.56
N LYS A 16 6.44 -2.57 4.58
CA LYS A 16 7.65 -3.40 4.73
C LYS A 16 8.90 -2.56 4.98
N ILE A 17 9.04 -1.42 4.30
CA ILE A 17 10.14 -0.48 4.53
C ILE A 17 10.08 0.04 5.97
N ALA A 18 8.92 0.53 6.41
CA ALA A 18 8.74 1.03 7.76
C ALA A 18 9.12 -0.02 8.82
N LEU A 19 8.59 -1.25 8.72
CA LEU A 19 8.90 -2.32 9.67
C LEU A 19 10.39 -2.66 9.71
N ARG A 20 11.06 -2.67 8.55
CA ARG A 20 12.51 -2.92 8.45
C ARG A 20 13.33 -1.78 9.06
N GLU A 21 12.98 -0.53 8.78
CA GLU A 21 13.63 0.65 9.40
C GLU A 21 13.43 0.68 10.91
N LYS A 22 12.27 0.20 11.40
CA LYS A 22 12.01 0.01 12.84
C LYS A 22 12.75 -1.19 13.45
N GLY A 23 13.39 -2.04 12.64
CA GLY A 23 14.02 -3.28 13.11
C GLY A 23 13.03 -4.32 13.66
N VAL A 24 11.76 -4.27 13.25
CA VAL A 24 10.72 -5.18 13.72
C VAL A 24 10.66 -6.41 12.82
N ALA A 25 10.67 -7.59 13.41
CA ALA A 25 10.52 -8.85 12.68
C ALA A 25 9.05 -9.08 12.28
N PHE A 26 8.84 -9.50 11.04
CA PHE A 26 7.51 -9.83 10.51
C PHE A 26 7.60 -10.89 9.44
N ASP A 27 6.53 -11.67 9.32
CA ASP A 27 6.31 -12.60 8.22
C ASP A 27 5.48 -11.93 7.13
N VAL A 28 5.61 -12.43 5.90
CA VAL A 28 4.93 -11.91 4.72
C VAL A 28 4.20 -13.05 4.03
N GLU A 29 2.93 -12.85 3.73
CA GLU A 29 2.11 -13.83 3.02
C GLU A 29 1.34 -13.16 1.90
N VAL A 30 1.37 -13.76 0.71
CA VAL A 30 0.39 -13.42 -0.34
C VAL A 30 -0.86 -14.23 -0.06
N PRO A 31 -2.02 -13.61 0.23
CA PRO A 31 -3.21 -14.37 0.58
C PRO A 31 -3.57 -15.37 -0.52
N ALA A 32 -3.81 -16.63 -0.13
CA ALA A 32 -4.16 -17.69 -1.09
C ALA A 32 -5.45 -17.37 -1.87
N ASP A 33 -6.38 -16.67 -1.22
CA ASP A 33 -7.66 -16.27 -1.78
C ASP A 33 -7.61 -14.93 -2.55
N PHE A 34 -6.43 -14.29 -2.67
CA PHE A 34 -6.30 -13.00 -3.33
C PHE A 34 -6.72 -13.07 -4.81
N GLY A 35 -7.65 -12.20 -5.23
CA GLY A 35 -8.18 -12.18 -6.59
C GLY A 35 -9.12 -13.34 -6.95
N THR A 36 -9.43 -14.25 -6.03
CA THR A 36 -10.34 -15.38 -6.29
C THR A 36 -11.82 -15.01 -6.20
N GLY A 37 -12.13 -13.85 -5.59
CA GLY A 37 -13.51 -13.43 -5.28
C GLY A 37 -14.09 -14.08 -4.02
N ARG A 38 -13.32 -14.92 -3.31
CA ARG A 38 -13.73 -15.47 -2.02
C ARG A 38 -13.79 -14.37 -0.96
N THR A 39 -14.83 -14.44 -0.14
CA THR A 39 -15.12 -13.46 0.92
C THR A 39 -15.08 -14.06 2.32
N ASP A 40 -14.67 -15.33 2.42
CA ASP A 40 -14.68 -16.14 3.63
C ASP A 40 -13.26 -16.68 3.92
N GLY A 41 -12.44 -15.88 4.58
CA GLY A 41 -11.07 -16.28 4.90
C GLY A 41 -10.35 -15.33 5.85
N PRO A 42 -9.19 -15.74 6.38
CA PRO A 42 -8.42 -14.94 7.35
C PRO A 42 -8.00 -13.59 6.78
N PHE A 43 -7.72 -13.51 5.48
CA PHE A 43 -7.41 -12.26 4.80
C PHE A 43 -8.60 -11.28 4.77
N VAL A 44 -9.80 -11.75 4.46
CA VAL A 44 -11.00 -10.90 4.47
C VAL A 44 -11.42 -10.52 5.88
N ALA A 45 -11.17 -11.38 6.87
CA ALA A 45 -11.32 -11.03 8.28
C ALA A 45 -10.34 -9.92 8.71
N ALA A 46 -9.12 -9.91 8.16
CA ALA A 46 -8.12 -8.88 8.41
C ALA A 46 -8.43 -7.55 7.70
N ASN A 47 -8.93 -7.61 6.46
CA ASN A 47 -9.36 -6.47 5.68
C ASN A 47 -10.68 -6.80 4.95
N PRO A 48 -11.83 -6.24 5.38
CA PRO A 48 -13.13 -6.47 4.75
C PRO A 48 -13.20 -6.05 3.27
N ARG A 49 -12.27 -5.21 2.80
CA ARG A 49 -12.15 -4.82 1.39
C ARG A 49 -11.51 -5.91 0.52
N ALA A 50 -10.94 -6.95 1.14
CA ALA A 50 -10.14 -7.98 0.47
C ALA A 50 -8.97 -7.37 -0.35
N GLU A 51 -8.34 -6.32 0.20
CA GLU A 51 -7.21 -5.61 -0.40
C GLU A 51 -5.95 -5.76 0.45
N VAL A 52 -4.78 -5.65 -0.19
CA VAL A 52 -3.49 -5.61 0.49
C VAL A 52 -2.95 -4.18 0.53
N PRO A 53 -2.24 -3.77 1.60
CA PRO A 53 -1.82 -4.57 2.74
C PRO A 53 -2.87 -4.73 3.84
N ALA A 54 -2.72 -5.79 4.63
CA ALA A 54 -3.34 -5.92 5.95
C ALA A 54 -2.30 -6.43 6.95
N LEU A 55 -2.15 -5.76 8.09
CA LEU A 55 -1.20 -6.09 9.15
C LEU A 55 -1.91 -6.79 10.31
N ILE A 56 -1.37 -7.91 10.76
CA ILE A 56 -1.79 -8.65 11.95
C ILE A 56 -0.68 -8.56 13.01
N ASP A 57 -0.94 -7.83 14.09
CA ASP A 57 -0.08 -7.78 15.28
C ASP A 57 -0.83 -8.33 16.51
N GLY A 58 -0.58 -9.61 16.84
CA GLY A 58 -1.32 -10.31 17.88
C GLY A 58 -2.81 -10.40 17.53
N ASP A 59 -3.65 -9.83 18.40
CA ASP A 59 -5.11 -9.80 18.21
C ASP A 59 -5.58 -8.56 17.41
N VAL A 60 -4.65 -7.69 16.98
CA VAL A 60 -4.97 -6.46 16.25
C VAL A 60 -4.82 -6.70 14.76
N SER A 61 -5.89 -6.39 14.00
CA SER A 61 -5.90 -6.38 12.54
C SER A 61 -6.07 -4.95 12.04
N ILE A 62 -5.19 -4.50 11.12
CA ILE A 62 -5.19 -3.14 10.61
C ILE A 62 -5.09 -3.20 9.08
N PHE A 63 -5.96 -2.48 8.41
CA PHE A 63 -5.93 -2.25 6.97
C PHE A 63 -5.87 -0.73 6.69
N GLU A 64 -5.68 -0.35 5.43
CA GLU A 64 -5.19 0.95 4.99
C GLU A 64 -3.71 1.18 5.30
N SER A 65 -2.92 1.29 4.25
CA SER A 65 -1.47 1.37 4.38
C SER A 65 -1.01 2.61 5.16
N THR A 66 -1.68 3.76 5.04
CA THR A 66 -1.36 4.96 5.83
C THR A 66 -1.71 4.78 7.31
N ILE A 67 -2.83 4.13 7.64
CA ILE A 67 -3.20 3.83 9.03
C ILE A 67 -2.22 2.83 9.64
N ILE A 68 -1.78 1.83 8.86
CA ILE A 68 -0.71 0.91 9.28
C ILE A 68 0.60 1.68 9.57
N MET A 69 0.97 2.66 8.74
CA MET A 69 2.16 3.49 8.98
C MET A 69 2.04 4.31 10.28
N GLU A 70 0.87 4.85 10.58
CA GLU A 70 0.62 5.55 11.86
C GLU A 70 0.75 4.60 13.05
N TYR A 71 0.13 3.43 12.97
CA TYR A 71 0.24 2.39 13.99
C TYR A 71 1.70 1.99 14.24
N ILE A 72 2.49 1.79 13.18
CA ILE A 72 3.91 1.44 13.30
C ILE A 72 4.69 2.56 14.00
N GLU A 73 4.44 3.83 13.65
CA GLU A 73 5.10 4.99 14.28
C GLU A 73 4.72 5.13 15.76
N GLU A 74 3.48 4.80 16.15
CA GLU A 74 3.01 4.84 17.54
C GLU A 74 3.51 3.65 18.36
N ARG A 75 3.50 2.45 17.78
CA ARG A 75 3.88 1.20 18.45
C ARG A 75 5.39 1.10 18.66
N TRP A 76 6.17 1.57 17.69
CA TRP A 76 7.63 1.60 17.71
C TRP A 76 8.13 3.00 17.36
N PRO A 77 8.17 3.95 18.32
CA PRO A 77 8.48 5.35 18.04
C PRO A 77 9.90 5.60 17.57
N GLU A 78 10.85 4.68 17.82
CA GLU A 78 12.26 4.82 17.47
C GLU A 78 12.72 3.70 16.51
N PRO A 79 13.51 4.04 15.47
CA PRO A 79 13.83 5.40 15.01
C PRO A 79 12.59 6.09 14.40
N ALA A 80 12.43 7.39 14.63
CA ALA A 80 11.31 8.15 14.05
C ALA A 80 11.36 8.15 12.50
N LEU A 81 10.26 7.75 11.84
CA LEU A 81 10.18 7.74 10.37
C LEU A 81 9.76 9.09 9.80
N LEU A 82 9.09 9.90 10.61
CA LEU A 82 8.59 11.21 10.23
C LEU A 82 9.39 12.33 10.92
N PRO A 83 9.46 13.53 10.32
CA PRO A 83 10.03 14.70 10.98
C PRO A 83 9.36 15.01 12.33
N ARG A 84 10.04 15.74 13.22
CA ARG A 84 9.45 16.15 14.51
C ARG A 84 8.53 17.38 14.39
N ALA A 85 8.88 18.34 13.54
CA ALA A 85 8.13 19.58 13.41
C ALA A 85 6.76 19.35 12.75
N PRO A 86 5.64 19.88 13.29
CA PRO A 86 4.30 19.64 12.75
C PRO A 86 4.16 19.95 11.25
N ALA A 87 4.70 21.09 10.80
CA ALA A 87 4.66 21.47 9.38
C ALA A 87 5.43 20.50 8.47
N ALA A 88 6.57 19.97 8.95
CA ALA A 88 7.36 19.01 8.19
C ALA A 88 6.69 17.63 8.14
N ARG A 89 6.01 17.22 9.23
CA ARG A 89 5.16 16.01 9.24
C ARG A 89 4.01 16.12 8.25
N ALA A 90 3.31 17.25 8.25
CA ALA A 90 2.24 17.52 7.30
C ALA A 90 2.76 17.44 5.86
N ARG A 91 3.93 18.01 5.57
CA ARG A 91 4.57 17.91 4.25
C ARG A 91 4.89 16.47 3.85
N ALA A 92 5.42 15.66 4.75
CA ALA A 92 5.70 14.24 4.48
C ALA A 92 4.41 13.48 4.13
N ARG A 93 3.32 13.72 4.88
CA ARG A 93 2.01 13.11 4.64
C ARG A 93 1.34 13.58 3.35
N MET A 94 1.47 14.85 2.98
CA MET A 94 0.99 15.32 1.68
C MET A 94 1.73 14.64 0.51
N ILE A 95 3.03 14.37 0.66
CA ILE A 95 3.80 13.64 -0.35
C ILE A 95 3.32 12.19 -0.44
N GLU A 96 3.14 11.52 0.70
CA GLU A 96 2.57 10.18 0.76
C GLU A 96 1.18 10.13 0.09
N ASP A 97 0.29 11.07 0.42
CA ASP A 97 -1.06 11.14 -0.15
C ASP A 97 -1.06 11.34 -1.67
N ILE A 98 -0.19 12.21 -2.20
CA ILE A 98 -0.01 12.36 -3.65
C ILE A 98 0.49 11.06 -4.28
N CYS A 99 1.42 10.36 -3.61
CA CYS A 99 1.90 9.06 -4.07
C CYS A 99 0.76 8.05 -4.13
N ASP A 100 -0.08 7.98 -3.10
CA ASP A 100 -1.14 7.01 -2.94
C ASP A 100 -2.34 7.27 -3.86
N THR A 101 -2.63 8.53 -4.19
CA THR A 101 -3.85 8.93 -4.93
C THR A 101 -3.62 9.31 -6.38
N GLN A 102 -2.50 9.98 -6.70
CA GLN A 102 -2.24 10.48 -8.06
C GLN A 102 -1.17 9.67 -8.75
N TYR A 103 0.00 9.52 -8.11
CA TYR A 103 1.13 8.84 -8.72
C TYR A 103 0.82 7.37 -9.00
N GLU A 104 0.22 6.67 -8.04
CA GLU A 104 -0.15 5.27 -8.17
C GLU A 104 -1.16 5.07 -9.31
N ALA A 105 -2.22 5.88 -9.35
CA ALA A 105 -3.24 5.82 -10.41
C ALA A 105 -2.63 6.07 -11.81
N ILE A 106 -1.73 7.04 -11.92
CA ILE A 106 -0.99 7.32 -13.16
C ILE A 106 -0.11 6.13 -13.53
N ASN A 107 0.62 5.55 -12.56
CA ASN A 107 1.51 4.42 -12.77
C ASN A 107 0.75 3.18 -13.28
N TRP A 108 -0.39 2.84 -12.68
CA TRP A 108 -1.24 1.75 -13.17
C TRP A 108 -1.86 2.04 -14.53
N GLY A 109 -2.35 3.26 -14.74
CA GLY A 109 -2.88 3.68 -16.04
C GLY A 109 -1.85 3.52 -17.17
N TRP A 110 -0.59 3.87 -16.90
CA TRP A 110 0.51 3.62 -17.82
C TRP A 110 0.84 2.13 -17.96
N GLY A 111 0.74 1.36 -16.87
CA GLY A 111 0.89 -0.09 -16.89
C GLY A 111 -0.08 -0.79 -17.83
N GLU A 112 -1.32 -0.31 -17.94
CA GLU A 112 -2.31 -0.84 -18.89
C GLU A 112 -1.86 -0.78 -20.35
N ILE A 113 -1.06 0.24 -20.68
CA ILE A 113 -0.57 0.49 -22.03
C ILE A 113 0.78 -0.19 -22.26
N LEU A 114 1.70 -0.07 -21.30
CA LEU A 114 3.10 -0.46 -21.48
C LEU A 114 3.37 -1.93 -21.11
N TRP A 115 2.79 -2.41 -20.02
CA TRP A 115 3.14 -3.71 -19.44
C TRP A 115 2.06 -4.74 -19.69
N PHE A 116 0.81 -4.44 -19.32
CA PHE A 116 -0.31 -5.37 -19.47
C PHE A 116 -0.85 -5.42 -20.90
N LYS A 117 -0.63 -4.35 -21.68
CA LYS A 117 -1.13 -4.21 -23.05
C LYS A 117 -2.64 -4.47 -23.17
N ARG A 118 -3.40 -4.10 -22.13
CA ARG A 118 -4.87 -4.22 -22.09
C ARG A 118 -5.57 -3.01 -22.72
N ALA A 119 -4.87 -1.89 -22.82
CA ALA A 119 -5.32 -0.72 -23.58
C ALA A 119 -4.46 -0.56 -24.84
N ASP A 120 -5.10 -0.63 -26.01
CA ASP A 120 -4.48 -0.43 -27.32
C ASP A 120 -5.28 0.55 -28.20
N GLY A 121 -4.77 0.82 -29.41
CA GLY A 121 -5.40 1.70 -30.40
C GLY A 121 -5.88 3.04 -29.83
N ALA A 122 -7.13 3.38 -30.11
CA ALA A 122 -7.74 4.64 -29.69
C ALA A 122 -7.81 4.82 -28.16
N VAL A 123 -7.91 3.73 -27.39
CA VAL A 123 -7.93 3.79 -25.92
C VAL A 123 -6.55 4.17 -25.40
N ALA A 124 -5.49 3.56 -25.94
CA ALA A 124 -4.10 3.91 -25.58
C ALA A 124 -3.75 5.35 -25.99
N GLU A 125 -4.20 5.80 -27.18
CA GLU A 125 -4.00 7.19 -27.61
C GLU A 125 -4.70 8.18 -26.69
N ARG A 126 -5.95 7.91 -26.31
CA ARG A 126 -6.69 8.74 -25.35
C ARG A 126 -5.99 8.84 -24.01
N LEU A 127 -5.57 7.71 -23.43
CA LEU A 127 -4.88 7.70 -22.13
C LEU A 127 -3.54 8.44 -22.18
N ARG A 128 -2.82 8.41 -23.31
CA ARG A 128 -1.59 9.20 -23.51
C ARG A 128 -1.86 10.69 -23.72
N ALA A 129 -3.01 11.05 -24.30
CA ALA A 129 -3.36 12.41 -24.68
C ALA A 129 -3.87 13.30 -23.53
N VAL A 130 -4.27 12.73 -22.38
CA VAL A 130 -4.64 13.48 -21.15
C VAL A 130 -3.42 14.19 -20.51
N ARG A 131 -2.32 14.32 -21.25
CA ARG A 131 -1.05 14.93 -20.84
C ARG A 131 -0.88 16.38 -21.28
N ALA A 132 -1.93 17.07 -21.72
CA ALA A 132 -1.90 18.48 -22.14
C ALA A 132 -2.58 19.39 -21.12
#